data_AF-A0A934KUD1-F1
#
_entry.id   AF-A0A934KUD1-F1
#
_cell.length_a   1.000
_cell.length_b   1.000
_cell.length_c   1.000
_cell.angle_alpha   90.00
_cell.angle_beta   90.00
_cell.angle_gamma   90.00
#
_symmetry.space_group_name_H-M   'P 1'
#
loop_
_entity.id
_entity.type
_entity.pdbx_description
1 polymer ?
#
loop_
_entity_poly.entity_id
_entity_poly.type
_entity_poly.pdbx_seq_one_letter_code
_entity_poly.pdbx_strand_id
1 'polypeptide(L)'
;MDDRLAVERVYYAKQVGAKAPFEQAVSRSVLERRVQQELLKERVLKNVYRLEITPKLVAEEVARIERSTMAGDMLAQIKLALANNPERFARTVAKPLVVDRVLRSRFEADATQQAGKREAAESLRAQLLAAKPAERAALLKGRTDVREVTWQLGAKPKATELASARPALGAGMPKAYFSDLHADMQKVLAAQLQKTGDVSAVFGSDQSFALYLATSRTTETLAVQAVEMPRLTFDDWLAAQARTNP
;
A
#
# COMPACT_ATOMS: atom_id res chain seq x y z
N MET A 1 21.58 -21.48 4.36
CA MET A 1 20.25 -22.11 4.19
C MET A 1 19.85 -22.86 5.46
N ASP A 2 20.74 -23.69 6.00
CA ASP A 2 20.47 -24.50 7.20
C ASP A 2 20.12 -23.67 8.45
N ASP A 3 20.83 -22.55 8.68
CA ASP A 3 20.50 -21.64 9.78
C ASP A 3 19.07 -21.08 9.66
N ARG A 4 18.64 -20.69 8.45
CA ARG A 4 17.26 -20.20 8.19
C ARG A 4 16.25 -21.31 8.44
N LEU A 5 16.52 -22.52 7.94
CA LEU A 5 15.68 -23.70 8.18
C LEU A 5 15.50 -23.97 9.69
N ALA A 6 16.58 -23.92 10.46
CA ALA A 6 16.57 -24.13 11.91
C ALA A 6 15.71 -23.09 12.63
N VAL A 7 15.87 -21.81 12.28
CA VAL A 7 15.05 -20.71 12.82
C VAL A 7 13.57 -20.88 12.48
N GLU A 8 13.26 -21.23 11.23
CA GLU A 8 11.87 -21.38 10.75
C GLU A 8 11.16 -22.57 11.39
N ARG A 9 11.88 -23.64 11.71
CA ARG A 9 11.35 -24.75 12.51
C ARG A 9 10.88 -24.28 13.89
N VAL A 10 11.65 -23.41 14.54
CA VAL A 10 11.28 -22.83 15.84
C VAL A 10 10.06 -21.91 15.70
N TYR A 11 10.03 -21.06 14.67
CA TYR A 11 8.86 -20.22 14.37
C TYR A 11 7.59 -21.05 14.20
N TYR A 12 7.65 -22.09 13.38
CA TYR A 12 6.50 -22.95 13.10
C TYR A 12 6.02 -23.71 14.33
N ALA A 13 6.94 -24.25 15.14
CA ALA A 13 6.60 -25.00 16.35
C ALA A 13 5.85 -24.15 17.40
N LYS A 14 5.99 -22.82 17.35
CA LYS A 14 5.31 -21.87 18.23
C LYS A 14 4.03 -21.28 17.64
N GLN A 15 3.72 -21.58 16.37
CA GLN A 15 2.53 -21.07 15.72
C GLN A 15 1.27 -21.73 16.30
N VAL A 16 0.39 -20.90 16.88
CA VAL A 16 -0.91 -21.37 17.38
C VAL A 16 -1.77 -21.84 16.21
N GLY A 17 -2.28 -23.07 16.28
CA GLY A 17 -3.17 -23.64 15.26
C GLY A 17 -2.49 -24.21 14.02
N ALA A 18 -1.18 -24.53 14.08
CA ALA A 18 -0.52 -25.27 13.02
C ALA A 18 -1.11 -26.69 12.88
N LYS A 19 -1.72 -26.99 11.72
CA LYS A 19 -2.41 -28.27 11.47
C LYS A 19 -1.59 -29.28 10.66
N ALA A 20 -0.62 -28.81 9.88
CA ALA A 20 0.22 -29.63 9.03
C ALA A 20 1.62 -29.84 9.65
N PRO A 21 2.39 -30.86 9.22
CA PRO A 21 3.82 -30.94 9.53
C PRO A 21 4.60 -29.78 8.92
N PHE A 22 5.73 -29.40 9.54
CA PHE A 22 6.58 -28.31 9.08
C PHE A 22 7.03 -28.49 7.63
N GLU A 23 7.45 -29.69 7.25
CA GLU A 23 7.96 -30.00 5.91
C GLU A 23 6.89 -29.82 4.81
N GLN A 24 5.62 -29.95 5.17
CA GLN A 24 4.49 -29.71 4.25
C GLN A 24 4.10 -28.24 4.20
N ALA A 25 4.11 -27.54 5.34
CA ALA A 25 3.73 -26.13 5.42
C ALA A 25 4.84 -25.17 4.94
N VAL A 26 6.09 -25.53 5.20
CA VAL A 26 7.29 -24.74 4.90
C VAL A 26 8.22 -25.60 4.05
N SER A 27 7.87 -25.72 2.78
CA SER A 27 8.70 -26.45 1.82
C SER A 27 10.04 -25.72 1.58
N ARG A 28 11.03 -26.47 1.06
CA ARG A 28 12.33 -25.91 0.69
C ARG A 28 12.22 -24.71 -0.26
N SER A 29 11.32 -24.77 -1.24
CA SER A 29 11.11 -23.67 -2.20
C SER A 29 10.49 -22.42 -1.56
N VAL A 30 9.72 -22.56 -0.47
CA VAL A 30 9.27 -21.41 0.33
C VAL A 30 10.44 -20.74 1.02
N LEU A 31 11.32 -21.53 1.66
CA LEU A 31 12.51 -21.01 2.33
C LEU A 31 13.48 -20.35 1.35
N GLU A 32 13.69 -20.95 0.17
CA GLU A 32 14.59 -20.40 -0.85
C GLU A 32 14.07 -19.04 -1.32
N ARG A 33 12.76 -18.92 -1.57
CA ARG A 33 12.14 -17.64 -1.91
C ARG A 33 12.31 -16.58 -0.81
N ARG A 34 12.18 -16.96 0.47
CA ARG A 34 12.41 -16.03 1.60
C ARG A 34 13.86 -15.53 1.63
N VAL A 35 14.82 -16.43 1.50
CA VAL A 35 16.24 -16.06 1.45
C VAL A 35 16.53 -15.17 0.24
N GLN A 36 15.97 -15.46 -0.93
CA GLN A 36 16.11 -14.60 -2.11
C GLN A 36 15.51 -13.21 -1.89
N GLN A 37 14.37 -13.11 -1.21
CA GLN A 37 13.79 -11.80 -0.84
C GLN A 37 14.68 -11.03 0.14
N GLU A 38 15.31 -11.69 1.10
CA GLU A 38 16.26 -11.05 2.02
C GLU A 38 17.48 -10.51 1.28
N LEU A 39 18.06 -11.31 0.37
CA LEU A 39 19.20 -10.89 -0.46
C LEU A 39 18.82 -9.76 -1.43
N LEU A 40 17.61 -9.80 -1.99
CA LEU A 40 17.11 -8.70 -2.82
C LEU A 40 17.06 -7.40 -2.02
N LYS A 41 16.50 -7.41 -0.80
CA LYS A 41 16.43 -6.21 0.04
C LYS A 41 17.81 -5.65 0.35
N GLU A 42 18.78 -6.51 0.66
CA GLU A 42 20.18 -6.09 0.86
C GLU A 42 20.76 -5.44 -0.41
N ARG A 43 20.55 -6.06 -1.56
CA ARG A 43 21.05 -5.55 -2.85
C ARG A 43 20.42 -4.23 -3.22
N VAL A 44 19.10 -4.08 -3.03
CA VAL A 44 18.37 -2.84 -3.29
C VAL A 44 18.86 -1.73 -2.37
N LEU A 45 19.08 -2.02 -1.09
CA LEU A 45 19.63 -1.03 -0.14
C LEU A 45 20.99 -0.50 -0.61
N LYS A 46 21.86 -1.39 -1.08
CA LYS A 46 23.17 -1.04 -1.63
C LYS A 46 23.07 -0.30 -2.97
N ASN A 47 22.22 -0.73 -3.88
CA ASN A 47 22.20 -0.21 -5.25
C ASN A 47 21.43 1.11 -5.35
N VAL A 48 20.28 1.21 -4.69
CA VAL A 48 19.40 2.39 -4.75
C VAL A 48 19.86 3.45 -3.76
N TYR A 49 20.11 3.06 -2.51
CA TYR A 49 20.45 4.02 -1.45
C TYR A 49 21.94 4.11 -1.14
N ARG A 50 22.80 3.35 -1.83
CA ARG A 50 24.25 3.33 -1.62
C ARG A 50 24.62 3.05 -0.16
N LEU A 51 23.80 2.24 0.51
CA LEU A 51 23.94 1.95 1.94
C LEU A 51 24.18 0.45 2.15
N GLU A 52 25.21 0.13 2.93
CA GLU A 52 25.46 -1.22 3.42
C GLU A 52 25.24 -1.29 4.92
N ILE A 53 24.64 -2.39 5.39
CA ILE A 53 24.45 -2.60 6.83
C ILE A 53 25.78 -2.95 7.47
N THR A 54 26.23 -2.11 8.39
CA THR A 54 27.50 -2.28 9.10
C THR A 54 27.38 -3.31 10.24
N PRO A 55 28.49 -3.95 10.67
CA PRO A 55 28.49 -4.84 11.83
C PRO A 55 27.96 -4.17 13.10
N LYS A 56 28.24 -2.87 13.28
CA LYS A 56 27.73 -2.08 14.42
C LYS A 56 26.20 -2.03 14.44
N LEU A 57 25.56 -1.76 13.30
CA LEU A 57 24.10 -1.74 13.21
C LEU A 57 23.49 -3.12 13.50
N VAL A 58 24.15 -4.20 13.09
CA VAL A 58 23.71 -5.56 13.42
C VAL A 58 23.84 -5.83 14.92
N ALA A 59 24.95 -5.42 15.54
CA ALA A 59 25.15 -5.59 16.99
C ALA A 59 24.13 -4.79 17.82
N GLU A 60 23.82 -3.56 17.43
CA GLU A 60 22.77 -2.75 18.04
C GLU A 60 21.39 -3.42 17.90
N GLU A 61 21.12 -4.03 16.74
CA GLU A 61 19.90 -4.78 16.50
C GLU A 61 19.80 -6.04 17.36
N VAL A 62 20.89 -6.79 17.53
CA VAL A 62 20.95 -7.93 18.45
C VAL A 62 20.64 -7.48 19.88
N ALA A 63 21.32 -6.43 20.37
CA ALA A 63 21.10 -5.89 21.71
C ALA A 63 19.66 -5.39 21.90
N ARG A 64 19.06 -4.80 20.86
CA ARG A 64 17.64 -4.41 20.86
C ARG A 64 16.75 -5.64 21.05
N ILE A 65 16.91 -6.67 20.23
CA ILE A 65 16.10 -7.91 20.30
C ILE A 65 16.19 -8.53 21.69
N GLU A 66 17.38 -8.60 22.27
CA GLU A 66 17.59 -9.17 23.61
C GLU A 66 16.88 -8.37 24.71
N ARG A 67 16.91 -7.04 24.62
CA ARG A 67 16.33 -6.15 25.63
C ARG A 67 14.81 -6.03 25.53
N SER A 68 14.24 -6.06 24.32
CA SER A 68 12.83 -5.72 24.10
C SER A 68 11.94 -6.91 23.78
N THR A 69 12.48 -8.13 23.64
CA THR A 69 11.63 -9.29 23.33
C THR A 69 10.72 -9.62 24.50
N MET A 70 9.42 -9.75 24.22
CA MET A 70 8.44 -10.32 25.15
C MET A 70 8.34 -11.85 25.00
N ALA A 71 9.05 -12.43 24.02
CA ALA A 71 9.06 -13.86 23.73
C ALA A 71 10.43 -14.48 24.08
N GLY A 72 10.81 -14.38 25.36
CA GLY A 72 12.12 -14.83 25.86
C GLY A 72 12.40 -16.31 25.56
N ASP A 73 11.42 -17.19 25.83
CA ASP A 73 11.55 -18.63 25.57
C ASP A 73 11.79 -18.94 24.10
N MET A 74 11.10 -18.22 23.22
CA MET A 74 11.24 -18.37 21.78
C MET A 74 12.62 -17.90 21.31
N LEU A 75 13.10 -16.76 21.82
CA LEU A 75 14.44 -16.27 21.54
C LEU A 75 15.51 -17.27 22.00
N ALA A 76 15.35 -17.87 23.18
CA ALA A 76 16.25 -18.89 23.70
C ALA A 76 16.28 -20.14 22.80
N GLN A 77 15.11 -20.61 22.32
CA GLN A 77 15.02 -21.74 21.40
C GLN A 77 15.66 -21.44 20.03
N ILE A 78 15.49 -20.22 19.51
CA ILE A 78 16.15 -19.78 18.28
C ILE A 78 17.67 -19.79 18.45
N LYS A 79 18.18 -19.22 19.56
CA LYS A 79 19.61 -19.22 19.86
C LYS A 79 20.17 -20.64 19.98
N LEU A 80 19.47 -21.53 20.68
CA LEU A 80 19.85 -22.93 20.81
C LEU A 80 19.86 -23.65 19.45
N ALA A 81 18.86 -23.44 18.60
CA ALA A 81 18.79 -23.99 17.26
C ALA A 81 19.96 -23.52 16.36
N LEU A 82 20.54 -22.36 16.67
CA LEU A 82 21.75 -21.82 16.04
C LEU A 82 23.03 -22.15 16.83
N ALA A 83 22.99 -23.18 17.67
CA ALA A 83 24.10 -23.65 18.52
C ALA A 83 24.66 -22.57 19.47
N ASN A 84 23.81 -21.64 19.90
CA ASN A 84 24.18 -20.46 20.70
C ASN A 84 25.32 -19.63 20.07
N ASN A 85 25.49 -19.69 18.75
CA ASN A 85 26.53 -18.96 18.05
C ASN A 85 26.04 -17.53 17.75
N PRO A 86 26.68 -16.48 18.32
CA PRO A 86 26.24 -15.10 18.17
C PRO A 86 26.34 -14.60 16.72
N GLU A 87 27.34 -15.05 15.95
CA GLU A 87 27.48 -14.67 14.55
C GLU A 87 26.38 -15.28 13.67
N ARG A 88 26.01 -16.53 13.92
CA ARG A 88 24.88 -17.18 13.23
C ARG A 88 23.57 -16.48 13.52
N PHE A 89 23.34 -16.09 14.78
CA PHE A 89 22.16 -15.32 15.18
C PHE A 89 22.15 -13.94 14.54
N ALA A 90 23.27 -13.21 14.61
CA ALA A 90 23.42 -11.90 14.01
C ALA A 90 23.14 -11.92 12.50
N ARG A 91 23.71 -12.89 11.77
CA ARG A 91 23.53 -13.04 10.33
C ARG A 91 22.12 -13.47 9.93
N THR A 92 21.53 -14.42 10.65
CA THR A 92 20.29 -15.09 10.21
C THR A 92 19.04 -14.38 10.71
N VAL A 93 19.10 -13.77 11.90
CA VAL A 93 17.93 -13.15 12.55
C VAL A 93 18.06 -11.64 12.53
N ALA A 94 19.13 -11.08 13.08
CA ALA A 94 19.24 -9.63 13.28
C ALA A 94 19.45 -8.86 11.97
N LYS A 95 20.38 -9.31 11.12
CA LYS A 95 20.73 -8.62 9.87
C LYS A 95 19.52 -8.43 8.93
N PRO A 96 18.71 -9.45 8.61
CA PRO A 96 17.55 -9.26 7.75
C PRO A 96 16.52 -8.27 8.32
N LEU A 97 16.34 -8.23 9.65
CA LEU A 97 15.43 -7.29 10.31
C LEU A 97 15.90 -5.85 10.21
N VAL A 98 17.20 -5.58 10.42
CA VAL A 98 17.73 -4.23 10.25
C VAL A 98 17.75 -3.80 8.78
N VAL A 99 18.05 -4.71 7.85
CA VAL A 99 17.97 -4.44 6.41
C VAL A 99 16.56 -4.02 6.03
N ASP A 100 15.54 -4.81 6.38
CA ASP A 100 14.14 -4.50 6.05
C ASP A 100 13.69 -3.16 6.65
N ARG A 101 13.98 -2.94 7.93
CA ARG A 101 13.64 -1.70 8.63
C ARG A 101 14.28 -0.47 8.00
N VAL A 102 15.58 -0.52 7.73
CA VAL A 102 16.30 0.61 7.13
C VAL A 102 15.80 0.84 5.71
N LEU A 103 15.59 -0.22 4.93
CA LEU A 103 15.10 -0.11 3.56
C LEU A 103 13.71 0.53 3.49
N ARG A 104 12.78 0.08 4.35
CA ARG A 104 11.43 0.64 4.43
C ARG A 104 11.45 2.10 4.86
N SER A 105 12.23 2.43 5.89
CA SER A 105 12.39 3.82 6.34
C SER A 105 12.96 4.73 5.26
N ARG A 106 13.92 4.26 4.46
CA ARG A 106 14.45 5.02 3.31
C ARG A 106 13.42 5.22 2.23
N PHE A 107 12.65 4.18 1.88
CA PHE A 107 11.57 4.27 0.91
C PHE A 107 10.48 5.26 1.32
N GLU A 108 10.11 5.28 2.60
CA GLU A 108 9.10 6.21 3.14
C GLU A 108 9.62 7.65 3.15
N ALA A 109 10.91 7.86 3.44
CA ALA A 109 11.53 9.18 3.45
C ALA A 109 11.88 9.72 2.05
N ASP A 110 11.95 8.87 1.03
CA ASP A 110 12.30 9.27 -0.33
C ASP A 110 11.11 9.93 -1.04
N ALA A 111 11.06 11.25 -0.95
CA ALA A 111 10.03 12.07 -1.59
C ALA A 111 9.96 11.87 -3.12
N THR A 112 11.07 11.51 -3.78
CA THR A 112 11.07 11.31 -5.24
C THR A 112 10.35 10.02 -5.62
N GLN A 113 10.53 8.96 -4.85
CA GLN A 113 9.79 7.69 -5.03
C GLN A 113 8.29 7.90 -4.78
N GLN A 114 7.95 8.76 -3.82
CA GLN A 114 6.56 9.09 -3.49
C GLN A 114 5.91 10.09 -4.47
N ALA A 115 6.71 10.92 -5.17
CA ALA A 115 6.23 11.96 -6.07
C ALA A 115 5.75 11.41 -7.43
N GLY A 116 6.33 10.32 -7.95
CA GLY A 116 6.06 9.85 -9.32
C GLY A 116 4.58 9.57 -9.62
N LYS A 117 3.79 9.09 -8.65
CA LYS A 117 2.34 8.87 -8.84
C LYS A 117 1.55 10.17 -8.83
N ARG A 118 2.00 11.17 -8.09
CA ARG A 118 1.42 12.51 -8.12
C ARG A 118 1.67 13.17 -9.47
N GLU A 119 2.89 13.11 -9.97
CA GLU A 119 3.27 13.63 -11.28
C GLU A 119 2.48 12.95 -12.40
N ALA A 120 2.26 11.64 -12.32
CA ALA A 120 1.40 10.92 -13.26
C ALA A 120 -0.06 11.43 -13.22
N ALA A 121 -0.61 11.69 -12.04
CA ALA A 121 -1.96 12.25 -11.89
C ALA A 121 -2.04 13.69 -12.42
N GLU A 122 -1.03 14.52 -12.14
CA GLU A 122 -0.96 15.91 -12.63
C GLU A 122 -0.74 15.96 -14.15
N SER A 123 0.06 15.06 -14.71
CA SER A 123 0.25 14.90 -16.16
C SER A 123 -1.04 14.48 -16.85
N LEU A 124 -1.78 13.50 -16.28
CA LEU A 124 -3.09 13.12 -16.80
C LEU A 124 -4.07 14.30 -16.76
N ARG A 125 -4.09 15.05 -15.66
CA ARG A 125 -4.90 16.27 -15.55
C ARG A 125 -4.55 17.27 -16.65
N ALA A 126 -3.26 17.50 -16.90
CA ALA A 126 -2.81 18.41 -17.95
C ALA A 126 -3.26 17.94 -19.34
N GLN A 127 -3.18 16.64 -19.64
CA GLN A 127 -3.66 16.05 -20.88
C GLN A 127 -5.18 16.24 -21.06
N LEU A 128 -5.96 16.00 -19.99
CA LEU A 128 -7.41 16.24 -20.03
C LEU A 128 -7.71 17.71 -20.28
N LEU A 129 -7.04 18.63 -19.61
CA LEU A 129 -7.25 20.07 -19.79
C LEU A 129 -6.86 20.56 -21.20
N ALA A 130 -5.81 19.99 -21.80
CA ALA A 130 -5.39 20.29 -23.17
C ALA A 130 -6.38 19.76 -24.23
N ALA A 131 -7.10 18.68 -23.93
CA ALA A 131 -8.13 18.14 -24.81
C ALA A 131 -9.43 18.95 -24.78
N LYS A 132 -10.18 18.89 -25.87
CA LYS A 132 -11.52 19.51 -25.95
C LYS A 132 -12.46 18.86 -24.93
N PRO A 133 -13.37 19.60 -24.29
CA PRO A 133 -14.29 19.05 -23.28
C PRO A 133 -15.04 17.79 -23.71
N ALA A 134 -15.48 17.72 -24.96
CA ALA A 134 -16.21 16.56 -25.51
C ALA A 134 -15.34 15.31 -25.71
N GLU A 135 -14.02 15.46 -25.83
CA GLU A 135 -13.07 14.37 -26.10
C GLU A 135 -12.46 13.81 -24.81
N ARG A 136 -12.56 14.52 -23.68
CA ARG A 136 -11.95 14.15 -22.38
C ARG A 136 -12.41 12.79 -21.85
N ALA A 137 -13.70 12.49 -21.95
CA ALA A 137 -14.24 11.20 -21.51
C ALA A 137 -13.71 10.03 -22.34
N ALA A 138 -13.42 10.26 -23.63
CA ALA A 138 -12.83 9.24 -24.48
C ALA A 138 -11.38 8.92 -24.09
N LEU A 139 -10.61 9.89 -23.59
CA LEU A 139 -9.25 9.69 -23.08
C LEU A 139 -9.17 8.80 -21.84
N LEU A 140 -10.28 8.68 -21.10
CA LEU A 140 -10.38 7.81 -19.92
C LEU A 140 -10.96 6.43 -20.25
N LYS A 141 -11.43 6.21 -21.48
CA LYS A 141 -12.06 4.96 -21.89
C LYS A 141 -11.05 3.81 -21.90
N GLY A 142 -11.42 2.67 -21.30
CA GLY A 142 -10.60 1.45 -21.27
C GLY A 142 -9.52 1.41 -20.17
N ARG A 143 -9.41 2.48 -19.38
CA ARG A 143 -8.56 2.51 -18.19
C ARG A 143 -9.19 1.71 -17.04
N THR A 144 -8.38 0.93 -16.34
CA THR A 144 -8.81 0.10 -15.20
C THR A 144 -8.88 0.87 -13.88
N ASP A 145 -8.25 2.04 -13.81
CA ASP A 145 -8.22 2.93 -12.65
C ASP A 145 -9.32 3.99 -12.65
N VAL A 146 -10.28 3.88 -13.57
CA VAL A 146 -11.44 4.76 -13.69
C VAL A 146 -12.67 4.11 -13.06
N ARG A 147 -13.38 4.88 -12.24
CA ARG A 147 -14.68 4.50 -11.68
C ARG A 147 -15.70 5.58 -11.97
N GLU A 148 -16.92 5.17 -12.31
CA GLU A 148 -18.04 6.09 -12.45
C GLU A 148 -18.71 6.28 -11.10
N VAL A 149 -18.85 7.54 -10.69
CA VAL A 149 -19.47 7.91 -9.41
C VAL A 149 -20.52 8.95 -9.67
N THR A 150 -21.72 8.73 -9.14
CA THR A 150 -22.81 9.71 -9.20
C THR A 150 -23.16 10.13 -7.78
N TRP A 151 -22.86 11.38 -7.45
CA TRP A 151 -23.21 11.98 -6.17
C TRP A 151 -24.54 12.72 -6.23
N GLN A 152 -25.34 12.56 -5.18
CA GLN A 152 -26.51 13.40 -4.92
C GLN A 152 -26.05 14.72 -4.27
N LEU A 153 -26.43 15.86 -4.84
CA LEU A 153 -26.11 17.21 -4.35
C LEU A 153 -27.08 17.70 -3.27
N GLY A 154 -28.24 17.04 -3.13
CA GLY A 154 -29.24 17.34 -2.10
C GLY A 154 -28.86 16.86 -0.70
N ALA A 155 -29.57 17.37 0.31
CA ALA A 155 -29.38 16.96 1.70
C ALA A 155 -29.65 15.46 1.88
N LYS A 156 -28.79 14.79 2.66
CA LYS A 156 -29.01 13.40 3.05
C LYS A 156 -30.26 13.33 3.93
N PRO A 157 -31.28 12.51 3.59
CA PRO A 157 -32.43 12.33 4.45
C PRO A 157 -31.98 11.78 5.80
N LYS A 158 -32.53 12.34 6.88
CA LYS A 158 -32.20 11.87 8.25
C LYS A 158 -32.67 10.43 8.39
N ALA A 159 -31.91 9.59 9.11
CA ALA A 159 -32.24 8.18 9.33
C ALA A 159 -33.68 7.96 9.86
N THR A 160 -34.25 8.95 10.55
CA THR A 160 -35.62 8.97 11.05
C THR A 160 -36.69 8.97 9.94
N GLU A 161 -36.39 9.46 8.73
CA GLU A 161 -37.30 9.43 7.57
C GLU A 161 -37.21 8.13 6.76
N LEU A 162 -36.11 7.36 6.91
CA LEU A 162 -35.99 6.02 6.32
C LEU A 162 -36.83 4.98 7.06
N ALA A 163 -37.12 5.19 8.35
CA ALA A 163 -37.88 4.26 9.18
C ALA A 163 -39.39 4.29 8.94
N SER A 164 -39.92 5.39 8.39
CA SER A 164 -41.34 5.57 8.07
C SER A 164 -41.70 5.14 6.65
N ALA A 165 -40.71 4.89 5.79
CA ALA A 165 -40.92 4.26 4.49
C ALA A 165 -40.79 2.74 4.63
N ARG A 166 -41.88 1.99 4.38
CA ARG A 166 -41.84 0.53 4.25
C ARG A 166 -40.66 0.14 3.33
N PRO A 167 -39.81 -0.84 3.69
CA PRO A 167 -38.76 -1.29 2.79
C PRO A 167 -39.41 -1.92 1.56
N ALA A 168 -39.36 -1.23 0.43
CA ALA A 168 -39.67 -1.83 -0.86
C ALA A 168 -38.60 -2.90 -1.12
N LEU A 169 -39.02 -4.13 -1.44
CA LEU A 169 -38.14 -5.16 -1.96
C LEU A 169 -37.46 -4.61 -3.23
N GLY A 170 -36.18 -4.30 -3.12
CA GLY A 170 -35.41 -3.66 -4.19
C GLY A 170 -34.57 -2.47 -3.72
N ALA A 171 -34.08 -2.48 -2.47
CA ALA A 171 -33.12 -1.48 -1.99
C ALA A 171 -31.88 -1.49 -2.90
N GLY A 172 -31.87 -0.57 -3.87
CA GLY A 172 -30.76 -0.34 -4.77
C GLY A 172 -29.50 0.02 -3.98
N MET A 173 -28.35 -0.07 -4.65
CA MET A 173 -27.05 0.25 -4.07
C MET A 173 -27.08 1.55 -3.26
N PRO A 174 -26.31 1.65 -2.15
CA PRO A 174 -26.30 2.83 -1.30
C PRO A 174 -26.08 4.10 -2.14
N LYS A 175 -27.00 5.06 -2.05
CA LYS A 175 -26.84 6.35 -2.74
C LYS A 175 -25.62 7.07 -2.14
N ALA A 176 -24.66 7.42 -2.99
CA ALA A 176 -23.53 8.24 -2.59
C ALA A 176 -23.96 9.72 -2.54
N TYR A 177 -23.77 10.37 -1.39
CA TYR A 177 -24.09 11.79 -1.24
C TYR A 177 -22.82 12.63 -1.36
N PHE A 178 -22.92 13.78 -2.02
CA PHE A 178 -21.81 14.72 -2.13
C PHE A 178 -21.38 15.24 -0.75
N SER A 179 -22.34 15.33 0.18
CA SER A 179 -22.09 15.70 1.58
C SER A 179 -21.26 14.68 2.37
N ASP A 180 -21.14 13.43 1.88
CA ASP A 180 -20.32 12.40 2.53
C ASP A 180 -18.82 12.56 2.21
N LEU A 181 -18.45 13.47 1.29
CA LEU A 181 -17.06 13.79 0.96
C LEU A 181 -16.42 14.71 2.02
N HIS A 182 -15.09 14.76 2.11
CA HIS A 182 -14.41 15.71 3.00
C HIS A 182 -14.71 17.17 2.61
N ALA A 183 -14.87 18.06 3.60
CA ALA A 183 -15.33 19.44 3.38
C ALA A 183 -14.46 20.22 2.37
N ASP A 184 -13.14 20.04 2.39
CA ASP A 184 -12.24 20.69 1.44
C ASP A 184 -12.42 20.17 0.01
N MET A 185 -12.65 18.86 -0.13
CA MET A 185 -12.95 18.26 -1.42
C MET A 185 -14.29 18.74 -1.96
N GLN A 186 -15.32 18.84 -1.11
CA GLN A 186 -16.61 19.41 -1.49
C GLN A 186 -16.45 20.82 -2.04
N LYS A 187 -15.71 21.70 -1.36
CA LYS A 187 -15.47 23.07 -1.81
C LYS A 187 -14.79 23.13 -3.18
N VAL A 188 -13.71 22.38 -3.36
CA VAL A 188 -12.94 22.39 -4.62
C VAL A 188 -13.76 21.79 -5.77
N LEU A 189 -14.40 20.65 -5.56
CA LEU A 189 -15.23 20.00 -6.59
C LEU A 189 -16.45 20.84 -6.94
N ALA A 190 -17.12 21.43 -5.94
CA ALA A 190 -18.25 22.31 -6.16
C ALA A 190 -17.83 23.50 -7.03
N ALA A 191 -16.66 24.09 -6.78
CA ALA A 191 -16.14 25.22 -7.54
C ALA A 191 -15.67 24.85 -8.96
N GLN A 192 -15.02 23.70 -9.14
CA GLN A 192 -14.33 23.34 -10.38
C GLN A 192 -15.17 22.50 -11.36
N LEU A 193 -16.11 21.68 -10.88
CA LEU A 193 -16.89 20.77 -11.72
C LEU A 193 -18.25 21.36 -12.10
N GLN A 194 -18.29 22.53 -12.73
CA GLN A 194 -19.55 23.26 -12.98
C GLN A 194 -20.31 22.76 -14.21
N LYS A 195 -19.59 22.23 -15.20
CA LYS A 195 -20.13 21.80 -16.49
C LYS A 195 -19.56 20.45 -16.89
N THR A 196 -20.27 19.77 -17.78
CA THR A 196 -19.78 18.55 -18.42
C THR A 196 -18.43 18.79 -19.09
N GLY A 197 -17.48 17.91 -18.83
CA GLY A 197 -16.11 17.99 -19.31
C GLY A 197 -15.16 18.73 -18.36
N ASP A 198 -15.64 19.36 -17.29
CA ASP A 198 -14.75 20.01 -16.31
C ASP A 198 -13.89 18.98 -15.55
N VAL A 199 -12.67 19.39 -15.20
CA VAL A 199 -11.67 18.52 -14.56
C VAL A 199 -11.26 19.14 -13.24
N SER A 200 -11.29 18.34 -12.17
CA SER A 200 -10.87 18.80 -10.84
C SER A 200 -9.35 18.96 -10.72
N ALA A 201 -8.90 19.57 -9.63
CA ALA A 201 -7.55 19.41 -9.10
C ALA A 201 -7.28 17.95 -8.71
N VAL A 202 -5.99 17.62 -8.56
CA VAL A 202 -5.56 16.33 -8.01
C VAL A 202 -5.64 16.41 -6.49
N PHE A 203 -6.41 15.50 -5.89
CA PHE A 203 -6.50 15.31 -4.45
C PHE A 203 -5.54 14.21 -4.03
N GLY A 204 -4.73 14.44 -3.01
CA GLY A 204 -3.87 13.41 -2.42
C GLY A 204 -4.43 12.97 -1.08
N SER A 205 -4.65 11.67 -0.91
CA SER A 205 -4.81 11.03 0.39
C SER A 205 -3.49 10.40 0.83
N ASP A 206 -3.51 9.69 1.95
CA ASP A 206 -2.44 8.81 2.42
C ASP A 206 -2.28 7.55 1.56
N GLN A 207 -3.32 7.14 0.81
CA GLN A 207 -3.33 5.91 0.01
C GLN A 207 -3.28 6.15 -1.51
N SER A 208 -3.78 7.27 -2.01
CA SER A 208 -3.99 7.49 -3.44
C SER A 208 -3.98 8.96 -3.85
N PHE A 209 -3.84 9.18 -5.16
CA PHE A 209 -4.13 10.44 -5.82
C PHE A 209 -5.39 10.28 -6.67
N ALA A 210 -6.35 11.17 -6.51
CA ALA A 210 -7.61 11.15 -7.22
C ALA A 210 -7.84 12.43 -8.02
N LEU A 211 -8.42 12.31 -9.21
CA LEU A 211 -8.96 13.43 -9.98
C LEU A 211 -10.30 13.04 -10.59
N TYR A 212 -11.12 14.03 -10.89
CA TYR A 212 -12.49 13.82 -11.32
C TYR A 212 -12.77 14.59 -12.61
N LEU A 213 -13.39 13.91 -13.56
CA LEU A 213 -13.94 14.50 -14.79
C LEU A 213 -15.47 14.51 -14.68
N ALA A 214 -16.09 15.67 -14.79
CA ALA A 214 -17.55 15.77 -14.81
C ALA A 214 -18.12 15.18 -16.11
N THR A 215 -18.95 14.15 -16.01
CA THR A 215 -19.65 13.55 -17.16
C THR A 215 -21.07 14.10 -17.30
N SER A 216 -21.70 14.47 -16.19
CA SER A 216 -22.94 15.25 -16.19
C SER A 216 -23.09 16.01 -14.88
N ARG A 217 -23.74 17.17 -14.93
CA ARG A 217 -24.15 17.91 -13.75
C ARG A 217 -25.56 18.43 -13.93
N THR A 218 -26.41 18.14 -12.94
CA THR A 218 -27.77 18.66 -12.82
C THR A 218 -27.89 19.43 -11.50
N THR A 219 -29.07 19.96 -11.20
CA THR A 219 -29.37 20.56 -9.90
C THR A 219 -29.38 19.54 -8.75
N GLU A 220 -29.61 18.26 -9.06
CA GLU A 220 -29.77 17.20 -8.07
C GLU A 220 -28.58 16.25 -8.00
N THR A 221 -27.85 16.10 -9.10
CA THR A 221 -26.81 15.07 -9.26
C THR A 221 -25.55 15.61 -9.93
N LEU A 222 -24.42 15.05 -9.53
CA LEU A 222 -23.13 15.23 -10.17
C LEU A 222 -22.57 13.85 -10.52
N ALA A 223 -22.52 13.53 -11.80
CA ALA A 223 -21.87 12.32 -12.31
C ALA A 223 -20.45 12.63 -12.76
N VAL A 224 -19.51 11.80 -12.33
CA VAL A 224 -18.08 11.95 -12.63
C VAL A 224 -17.45 10.62 -13.00
N GLN A 225 -16.39 10.71 -13.82
CA GLN A 225 -15.38 9.67 -13.91
C GLN A 225 -14.26 10.03 -12.93
N ALA A 226 -14.13 9.24 -11.86
CA ALA A 226 -13.09 9.32 -10.88
C ALA A 226 -11.89 8.47 -11.33
N VAL A 227 -10.73 9.08 -11.48
CA VAL A 227 -9.47 8.35 -11.72
C VAL A 227 -8.73 8.27 -10.39
N GLU A 228 -8.45 7.06 -9.92
CA GLU A 228 -7.75 6.85 -8.66
C GLU A 228 -6.43 6.12 -8.89
N MET A 229 -5.32 6.81 -8.61
CA MET A 229 -3.98 6.27 -8.75
C MET A 229 -3.44 5.92 -7.35
N PRO A 230 -3.27 4.64 -7.00
CA PRO A 230 -2.71 4.29 -5.71
C PRO A 230 -1.28 4.84 -5.60
N ARG A 231 -0.91 5.27 -4.40
CA ARG A 231 0.46 5.58 -4.07
C ARG A 231 1.31 4.33 -4.22
N LEU A 232 2.59 4.55 -4.53
CA LEU A 232 3.53 3.45 -4.63
C LEU A 232 3.72 2.84 -3.25
N THR A 233 3.39 1.56 -3.10
CA THR A 233 3.65 0.84 -1.86
C THR A 233 5.10 0.34 -1.82
N PHE A 234 5.60 0.04 -0.62
CA PHE A 234 6.92 -0.55 -0.48
C PHE A 234 7.05 -1.87 -1.24
N ASP A 235 6.02 -2.71 -1.19
CA ASP A 235 6.05 -4.04 -1.81
C ASP A 235 6.00 -3.95 -3.34
N ASP A 236 5.18 -3.05 -3.90
CA ASP A 236 5.13 -2.80 -5.35
C ASP A 236 6.46 -2.23 -5.85
N TRP A 237 7.05 -1.30 -5.09
CA TRP A 237 8.35 -0.74 -5.40
C TRP A 237 9.44 -1.82 -5.34
N LEU A 238 9.49 -2.63 -4.28
CA LEU A 238 10.47 -3.70 -4.13
C LEU A 238 10.34 -4.75 -5.24
N ALA A 239 9.12 -5.10 -5.63
CA ALA A 239 8.85 -5.99 -6.75
C ALA A 239 9.32 -5.40 -8.09
N ALA A 240 9.17 -4.08 -8.28
CA ALA A 240 9.77 -3.40 -9.43
C ALA A 240 11.30 -3.45 -9.39
N GLN A 241 11.92 -3.27 -8.22
CA GLN A 241 13.37 -3.36 -8.07
C GLN A 241 13.94 -4.76 -8.36
N ALA A 242 13.17 -5.83 -8.10
CA ALA A 242 13.58 -7.20 -8.44
C ALA A 242 13.89 -7.39 -9.94
N ARG A 243 13.25 -6.59 -10.82
CA ARG A 243 13.46 -6.63 -12.28
C ARG A 243 14.70 -5.85 -12.71
N THR A 244 15.06 -4.80 -11.97
CA THR A 244 16.18 -3.90 -12.29
C THR A 244 17.46 -4.23 -11.53
N ASN A 245 17.36 -5.00 -10.45
CA ASN A 245 18.48 -5.45 -9.62
C ASN A 245 18.49 -7.00 -9.49
N PRO A 246 18.69 -7.72 -10.61
CA PRO A 246 18.68 -9.19 -10.64
C PRO A 246 19.79 -9.81 -9.79
#